data_AF-A0A5D4RAI7-F1
#
_entry.id   AF-A0A5D4RAI7-F1
#
_cell.length_a   1.000
_cell.length_b   1.000
_cell.length_c   1.000
_cell.angle_alpha   90.00
_cell.angle_beta   90.00
_cell.angle_gamma   90.00
#
_symmetry.space_group_name_H-M   'P 1'
#
loop_
_entity.id
_entity.type
_entity.pdbx_description
1 polymer ?
#
loop_
_entity_poly.entity_id
_entity_poly.type
_entity_poly.pdbx_seq_one_letter_code
_entity_poly.pdbx_strand_id
1 'polypeptide(L)'
;MEFEIANYNITRSSGFKGFEINFEVDGKDFVFLLGNDSHPFPVGVKHQFRLKGNCPLCGKVIFPSPIGQQPCTYFAYNKQQDLLVYFAPFLP
;
A
#
# COMPACT_ATOMS: atom_id res chain seq x y z
N MET A 1 -1.73 -10.71 -10.86
CA MET A 1 -2.55 -10.14 -9.77
C MET A 1 -3.95 -9.93 -10.30
N GLU A 2 -4.97 -9.93 -9.44
CA GLU A 2 -6.40 -9.77 -9.84
C GLU A 2 -6.80 -8.29 -10.04
N PHE A 3 -5.82 -7.38 -10.04
CA PHE A 3 -5.98 -5.94 -10.12
C PHE A 3 -4.76 -5.33 -10.80
N GLU A 4 -4.92 -4.10 -11.31
CA GLU A 4 -3.84 -3.33 -11.93
C GLU A 4 -3.27 -2.30 -10.94
N ILE A 5 -1.94 -2.21 -10.88
CA ILE A 5 -1.23 -1.21 -10.08
C ILE A 5 -0.85 -0.05 -11.01
N ALA A 6 -1.25 1.16 -10.65
CA ALA A 6 -0.94 2.39 -11.38
C ALA A 6 -0.25 3.42 -10.49
N ASN A 7 0.33 4.45 -11.12
CA ASN A 7 0.81 5.68 -10.49
C ASN A 7 1.66 5.49 -9.22
N TYR A 8 2.57 4.50 -9.21
CA TYR A 8 3.32 4.18 -8.01
C TYR A 8 4.59 5.03 -7.85
N ASN A 9 4.98 5.25 -6.60
CA ASN A 9 6.21 5.91 -6.20
C ASN A 9 6.80 5.21 -4.97
N ILE A 10 8.11 4.94 -5.00
CA ILE A 10 8.85 4.25 -3.95
C ILE A 10 9.80 5.23 -3.30
N THR A 11 9.70 5.39 -1.99
CA THR A 11 10.55 6.29 -1.20
C THR A 11 11.08 5.58 0.04
N ARG A 12 12.29 5.93 0.49
CA ARG A 12 12.74 5.54 1.84
C ARG A 12 11.86 6.25 2.88
N SER A 13 11.42 5.54 3.90
CA SER A 13 10.62 6.16 4.97
C SER A 13 11.48 7.13 5.79
N SER A 14 10.91 8.29 6.13
CA SER A 14 11.53 9.21 7.09
C SER A 14 11.23 8.85 8.55
N GLY A 15 10.24 7.97 8.78
CA GLY A 15 9.77 7.62 10.13
C GLY A 15 10.35 6.31 10.67
N PHE A 16 10.89 5.44 9.80
CA PHE A 16 11.49 4.17 10.18
C PHE A 16 12.48 3.69 9.11
N LYS A 17 13.30 2.70 9.45
CA LYS A 17 14.19 2.05 8.47
C LYS A 17 13.34 1.17 7.55
N GLY A 18 13.16 1.58 6.31
CA GLY A 18 12.41 0.85 5.31
C GLY A 18 11.92 1.74 4.15
N PHE A 19 10.88 1.27 3.47
CA PHE A 19 10.29 1.94 2.32
C PHE A 19 8.80 2.21 2.50
N GLU A 20 8.34 3.28 1.88
CA GLU A 20 6.93 3.60 1.65
C GLU A 20 6.69 3.58 0.16
N ILE A 21 5.75 2.73 -0.26
CA ILE A 21 5.34 2.58 -1.65
C ILE A 21 3.92 3.10 -1.76
N ASN A 22 3.76 4.27 -2.35
CA ASN A 22 2.46 4.83 -2.68
C ASN A 22 2.05 4.29 -4.05
N PHE A 23 0.81 3.82 -4.20
CA PHE A 23 0.32 3.27 -5.46
C PHE A 23 -1.20 3.37 -5.57
N GLU A 24 -1.72 3.18 -6.78
CA GLU A 24 -3.14 3.27 -7.08
C GLU A 24 -3.70 1.93 -7.57
N VAL A 25 -4.93 1.61 -7.18
CA VAL A 25 -5.76 0.54 -7.77
C VAL A 25 -7.17 1.09 -7.97
N ASP A 26 -7.69 1.00 -9.20
CA ASP A 26 -9.01 1.52 -9.61
C ASP A 26 -9.29 2.96 -9.12
N GLY A 27 -8.34 3.89 -9.31
CA GLY A 27 -8.53 5.29 -8.89
C GLY A 27 -8.42 5.52 -7.39
N LYS A 28 -8.01 4.51 -6.61
CA LYS A 28 -7.89 4.59 -5.14
C LYS A 28 -6.45 4.45 -4.68
N ASP A 29 -6.02 5.40 -3.85
CA ASP A 29 -4.68 5.49 -3.32
C ASP A 29 -4.44 4.52 -2.14
N PHE A 30 -3.30 3.84 -2.15
CA PHE A 30 -2.82 2.94 -1.10
C PHE A 30 -1.35 3.24 -0.78
N VAL A 31 -0.94 2.89 0.44
CA VAL A 31 0.46 2.88 0.84
C VAL A 31 0.86 1.50 1.38
N PHE A 32 1.90 0.93 0.81
CA PHE A 32 2.54 -0.29 1.28
C PHE A 32 3.83 0.06 2.02
N LEU A 33 3.90 -0.38 3.26
CA LEU A 33 5.02 -0.15 4.16
C LEU A 33 5.90 -1.40 4.19
N LEU A 34 7.18 -1.24 3.86
CA LEU A 34 8.19 -2.28 3.94
C LEU A 34 9.22 -1.94 5.00
N GLY A 35 9.44 -2.81 5.98
CA GLY A 35 10.50 -2.63 6.98
C GLY A 35 11.84 -3.11 6.46
N ASN A 36 12.92 -2.48 6.89
CA ASN A 36 14.32 -2.78 6.58
C ASN A 36 14.73 -2.53 5.11
N ASP A 37 15.80 -1.77 4.93
CA ASP A 37 16.30 -1.39 3.61
C ASP A 37 17.05 -2.53 2.88
N SER A 38 17.70 -3.43 3.62
CA SER A 38 18.58 -4.48 3.05
C SER A 38 17.87 -5.83 2.88
N HIS A 39 16.91 -6.11 3.78
CA HIS A 39 16.07 -7.30 3.71
C HIS A 39 14.62 -6.88 3.90
N PRO A 40 13.98 -6.30 2.87
CA PRO A 40 12.65 -5.72 2.98
C PRO A 40 11.60 -6.77 3.34
N PHE A 41 10.75 -6.46 4.31
CA PHE A 41 9.62 -7.31 4.68
C PHE A 41 8.32 -6.50 4.83
N PRO A 42 7.15 -7.10 4.57
CA PRO A 42 5.87 -6.40 4.65
C PRO A 42 5.56 -5.97 6.09
N VAL A 43 5.27 -4.69 6.30
CA VAL A 43 4.74 -4.18 7.58
C VAL A 43 3.23 -4.02 7.51
N GLY A 44 2.71 -3.53 6.39
CA GLY A 44 1.29 -3.24 6.27
C GLY A 44 0.92 -2.53 4.99
N VAL A 45 -0.33 -2.69 4.55
CA VAL A 45 -0.92 -1.87 3.47
C VAL A 45 -2.10 -1.09 4.05
N LYS A 46 -2.07 0.23 3.90
CA LYS A 46 -3.12 1.13 4.36
C LYS A 46 -3.77 1.83 3.17
N HIS A 47 -5.02 2.23 3.35
CA HIS A 47 -5.67 3.15 2.42
C HIS A 47 -5.12 4.56 2.60
N GLN A 48 -5.09 5.35 1.53
CA GLN A 48 -4.68 6.76 1.56
C GLN A 48 -5.63 7.63 0.73
N PHE A 49 -6.94 7.36 0.82
CA PHE A 49 -7.90 7.99 -0.07
C PHE A 49 -7.95 9.51 0.16
N ARG A 50 -7.96 10.28 -0.93
CA ARG A 50 -8.14 11.75 -0.90
C ARG A 50 -9.58 12.16 -0.66
N LEU A 51 -10.52 11.33 -1.12
CA LEU A 51 -11.96 11.54 -1.01
C LEU A 51 -12.61 10.31 -0.40
N LYS A 52 -13.73 10.51 0.30
CA LYS A 52 -14.53 9.40 0.82
C LYS A 52 -14.91 8.45 -0.33
N GLY A 53 -14.77 7.15 -0.12
CA GLY A 53 -15.17 6.16 -1.11
C GLY A 53 -15.06 4.73 -0.61
N ASN A 54 -15.60 3.81 -1.40
CA ASN A 54 -15.48 2.39 -1.12
C ASN A 54 -14.16 1.87 -1.66
N CYS A 55 -13.51 0.98 -0.91
CA CYS A 55 -12.34 0.27 -1.38
C CYS A 55 -12.75 -0.84 -2.36
N PRO A 56 -12.20 -0.87 -3.59
CA PRO A 56 -12.57 -1.86 -4.61
C PRO A 56 -12.18 -3.29 -4.20
N LEU A 57 -11.21 -3.44 -3.30
CA LEU A 57 -10.64 -4.73 -2.93
C LEU A 57 -11.24 -5.30 -1.64
N CYS A 58 -11.48 -4.46 -0.62
CA CYS A 58 -11.99 -4.92 0.67
C CYS A 58 -13.43 -4.49 0.99
N GLY A 59 -14.07 -3.71 0.09
CA GLY A 59 -15.46 -3.26 0.22
C GLY A 59 -15.72 -2.21 1.32
N LYS A 60 -14.74 -1.91 2.18
CA LYS A 60 -14.91 -0.94 3.27
C LYS A 60 -15.13 0.49 2.76
N VAL A 61 -15.93 1.25 3.49
CA VAL A 61 -16.05 2.70 3.31
C VAL A 61 -14.87 3.38 3.99
N ILE A 62 -14.07 4.10 3.21
CA ILE A 62 -12.86 4.79 3.67
C ILE A 62 -13.10 6.29 3.60
N PHE A 63 -12.80 6.99 4.69
CA PHE A 63 -12.83 8.46 4.76
C PHE A 63 -11.53 9.05 4.19
N PRO A 64 -11.46 10.36 3.91
CA PRO A 64 -10.20 10.98 3.53
C PRO A 64 -9.10 10.79 4.57
N SER A 65 -7.86 10.65 4.09
CA SER A 65 -6.64 10.71 4.91
C SER A 65 -6.57 12.04 5.68
N PRO A 66 -6.11 12.07 6.96
CA PRO A 66 -5.50 10.94 7.69
C PRO A 66 -6.50 10.02 8.38
N ILE A 67 -7.76 10.43 8.55
CA ILE A 67 -8.78 9.66 9.31
C ILE A 67 -9.01 8.28 8.67
N GLY A 68 -8.99 8.21 7.34
CA GLY A 68 -9.18 6.97 6.60
C GLY A 68 -7.94 6.10 6.40
N GLN A 69 -6.80 6.38 7.06
CA GLN A 69 -5.58 5.55 6.94
C GLN A 69 -5.69 4.21 7.70
N GLN A 70 -6.74 3.46 7.43
CA GLN A 70 -6.99 2.14 8.00
C GLN A 70 -6.34 1.06 7.13
N PRO A 71 -5.94 -0.08 7.71
CA PRO A 71 -5.45 -1.23 6.94
C PRO A 71 -6.47 -1.72 5.91
N CYS A 72 -6.00 -2.03 4.71
CA CYS A 72 -6.80 -2.76 3.72
C CYS A 72 -6.75 -4.26 4.04
N THR A 73 -7.89 -4.85 4.41
CA THR A 73 -7.94 -6.26 4.84
C THR A 73 -7.67 -7.24 3.69
N TYR A 74 -8.03 -6.89 2.45
CA TYR A 74 -7.67 -7.70 1.29
C TYR A 74 -6.15 -7.78 1.13
N PHE A 75 -5.47 -6.63 1.12
CA PHE A 75 -4.02 -6.63 1.04
C PHE A 75 -3.37 -7.28 2.27
N ALA A 76 -3.82 -6.91 3.47
CA ALA A 76 -3.23 -7.37 4.72
C ALA A 76 -3.27 -8.89 4.90
N TYR A 77 -4.34 -9.55 4.48
CA TYR A 77 -4.50 -10.99 4.68
C TYR A 77 -4.14 -11.83 3.45
N ASN A 78 -4.26 -11.27 2.24
CA ASN A 78 -4.20 -12.11 1.03
C ASN A 78 -3.05 -11.77 0.10
N LYS A 79 -2.47 -10.55 0.15
CA LYS A 79 -1.63 -10.04 -0.94
C LYS A 79 -0.35 -9.30 -0.51
N GLN A 80 -0.07 -9.13 0.77
CA GLN A 80 1.15 -8.44 1.23
C GLN A 80 2.43 -9.07 0.66
N GLN A 81 2.50 -10.40 0.61
CA GLN A 81 3.65 -11.10 0.05
C GLN A 81 3.73 -10.93 -1.47
N ASP A 82 2.60 -11.03 -2.16
CA ASP A 82 2.51 -10.81 -3.62
C ASP A 82 2.98 -9.39 -3.99
N LEU A 83 2.59 -8.38 -3.20
CA LEU A 83 3.06 -7.00 -3.38
C LEU A 83 4.56 -6.86 -3.14
N LEU A 84 5.13 -7.53 -2.13
CA LEU A 84 6.57 -7.51 -1.92
C LEU A 84 7.30 -8.08 -3.13
N VAL A 85 6.85 -9.24 -3.63
CA VAL A 85 7.45 -9.87 -4.83
C VAL A 85 7.33 -8.96 -6.04
N TYR A 86 6.18 -8.30 -6.21
CA TYR A 86 5.97 -7.35 -7.31
C TYR A 86 6.90 -6.14 -7.23
N PHE A 87 7.05 -5.52 -6.06
CA PHE A 87 7.83 -4.29 -5.90
C PHE A 87 9.34 -4.52 -5.68
N ALA A 88 9.77 -5.72 -5.28
CA ALA A 88 11.17 -6.02 -4.96
C ALA A 88 12.17 -5.62 -6.07
N PRO A 89 11.90 -5.83 -7.38
CA PRO A 89 12.82 -5.41 -8.45
C PRO A 89 12.98 -3.88 -8.60
N PHE A 90 12.10 -3.09 -8.00
CA PHE A 90 12.07 -1.63 -8.11
C PHE A 90 12.55 -0.92 -6.84
N LEU A 91 12.95 -1.68 -5.81
CA LEU A 91 13.49 -1.11 -4.58
C LEU A 91 14.92 -0.56 -4.82
N PRO A 92 15.26 0.62 -4.28
CA PRO A 92 16.54 1.29 -4.50
C PRO A 92 17.69 0.85 -3.58
#